data_AF-A0A945EI42-F1
#
_entry.id   AF-A0A945EI42-F1
#
_cell.length_a   1.000
_cell.length_b   1.000
_cell.length_c   1.000
_cell.angle_alpha   90.00
_cell.angle_beta   90.00
_cell.angle_gamma   90.00
#
_symmetry.space_group_name_H-M   'P 1'
#
loop_
_entity.id
_entity.type
_entity.pdbx_description
1 polymer ?
#
loop_
_entity_poly.entity_id
_entity_poly.type
_entity_poly.pdbx_seq_one_letter_code
_entity_poly.pdbx_strand_id
1 'polypeptide(L)'
;MKPPASIESRQVAFTGTAAEFSPKVQENANEWLNNIVVLEGVLTSKDENGITLNNRIYCQFSTRQKIVVAEQTLQIKGRFIGYDDLLNELKLDQCIIQK
;
A
#
# COMPACT_ATOMS: atom_id res chain seq x y z
N MET A 1 31.18 -2.91 14.54
CA MET A 1 30.50 -2.69 13.24
C MET A 1 29.24 -3.54 13.23
N LYS A 2 28.05 -2.94 13.37
CA LYS A 2 26.78 -3.67 13.29
C LYS A 2 26.38 -3.82 11.81
N PRO A 3 25.92 -5.01 11.37
CA PRO A 3 25.60 -5.26 9.97
C PRO A 3 24.42 -4.38 9.51
N PRO A 4 24.36 -3.99 8.22
CA PRO A 4 23.26 -3.18 7.71
C PRO A 4 21.97 -4.00 7.76
N ALA A 5 20.95 -3.46 8.45
CA ALA A 5 19.66 -4.11 8.62
C ALA A 5 18.92 -4.17 7.28
N SER A 6 18.79 -5.39 6.75
CA SER A 6 17.99 -5.72 5.58
C SER A 6 16.54 -5.27 5.75
N ILE A 7 15.89 -4.91 4.65
CA ILE A 7 14.49 -4.41 4.59
C ILE A 7 13.50 -5.42 5.20
N GLU A 8 13.87 -6.70 5.32
CA GLU A 8 13.11 -7.74 6.02
C GLU A 8 12.93 -7.49 7.53
N SER A 9 13.76 -6.65 8.15
CA SER A 9 13.62 -6.23 9.55
C SER A 9 13.00 -4.83 9.71
N ARG A 10 12.45 -4.22 8.65
CA ARG A 10 11.73 -2.94 8.79
C ARG A 10 10.36 -3.19 9.40
N GLN A 11 10.14 -2.56 10.56
CA GLN A 11 8.87 -2.59 11.26
C GLN A 11 7.78 -2.03 10.34
N VAL A 12 6.67 -2.77 10.22
CA VAL A 12 5.47 -2.26 9.57
C VAL A 12 5.02 -1.05 10.38
N ALA A 13 5.01 0.12 9.76
CA ALA A 13 4.66 1.37 10.42
C ALA A 13 3.16 1.45 10.71
N PHE A 14 2.35 0.80 9.87
CA PHE A 14 0.90 0.76 10.00
C PHE A 14 0.31 -0.51 9.38
N THR A 15 -0.67 -1.10 10.06
CA THR A 15 -1.50 -2.18 9.53
C THR A 15 -2.96 -1.82 9.78
N GLY A 16 -3.79 -1.85 8.74
CA GLY A 16 -5.23 -1.56 8.87
C GLY A 16 -5.90 -1.35 7.52
N THR A 17 -6.99 -0.58 7.49
CA THR A 17 -7.71 -0.28 6.25
C THR A 17 -7.33 1.10 5.68
N ALA A 18 -7.71 1.35 4.42
CA ALA A 18 -7.60 2.69 3.82
C ALA A 18 -8.25 3.77 4.69
N ALA A 19 -9.43 3.47 5.25
CA ALA A 19 -10.22 4.41 6.03
C ALA A 19 -9.53 4.84 7.34
N GLU A 20 -8.73 3.95 7.93
CA GLU A 20 -7.96 4.25 9.13
C GLU A 20 -6.65 4.98 8.81
N PHE A 21 -6.10 4.73 7.62
CA PHE A 21 -4.82 5.32 7.21
C PHE A 21 -4.98 6.71 6.58
N SER A 22 -6.03 6.95 5.80
CA SER A 22 -6.35 8.26 5.19
C SER A 22 -6.25 9.44 6.17
N PRO A 23 -6.91 9.45 7.34
CA PRO A 23 -6.78 10.58 8.26
C PRO A 23 -5.36 10.80 8.78
N LYS A 24 -4.55 9.73 8.94
CA LYS A 24 -3.16 9.83 9.40
C LYS A 24 -2.25 10.47 8.36
N VAL A 25 -2.43 10.13 7.08
CA VAL A 25 -1.67 10.76 5.99
C VAL A 25 -2.18 12.17 5.69
N GLN A 26 -3.47 12.45 5.90
CA GLN A 26 -4.01 13.81 5.79
C GLN A 26 -3.47 14.73 6.89
N GLU A 27 -3.21 14.20 8.08
CA GLU A 27 -2.56 14.95 9.16
C GLU A 27 -1.09 15.24 8.83
N ASN A 28 -0.34 14.23 8.39
CA ASN A 28 1.07 14.41 8.02
C ASN A 28 1.60 13.35 7.03
N ALA A 29 1.32 13.50 5.74
CA ALA A 29 1.76 12.54 4.71
C ALA A 29 3.29 12.35 4.67
N ASN A 30 4.07 13.41 4.96
CA ASN A 30 5.53 13.37 4.93
C ASN A 30 6.11 12.42 5.98
N GLU A 31 5.47 12.27 7.14
CA GLU A 31 5.88 11.29 8.16
C GLU A 31 5.77 9.85 7.66
N TRP A 32 4.82 9.60 6.76
CA TRP A 32 4.55 8.27 6.21
C TRP A 32 5.34 7.94 4.95
N LEU A 33 5.95 8.94 4.30
CA LEU A 33 6.74 8.72 3.09
C LEU A 33 7.86 7.70 3.33
N ASN A 34 7.99 6.74 2.42
CA ASN A 34 8.94 5.62 2.49
C ASN A 34 8.69 4.62 3.64
N ASN A 35 7.62 4.76 4.41
CA ASN A 35 7.25 3.77 5.41
C ASN A 35 6.54 2.57 4.77
N ILE A 36 6.75 1.41 5.37
CA ILE A 36 6.07 0.18 4.98
C ILE A 36 4.75 0.11 5.70
N VAL A 37 3.66 0.02 4.94
CA VAL A 37 2.31 -0.11 5.47
C VAL A 37 1.63 -1.33 4.89
N VAL A 38 0.71 -1.87 5.67
CA VAL A 38 -0.09 -3.03 5.31
C VAL A 38 -1.54 -2.57 5.29
N LEU A 39 -2.15 -2.61 4.11
CA LEU A 39 -3.52 -2.16 3.91
C LEU A 39 -4.39 -3.32 3.47
N GLU A 40 -5.56 -3.43 4.08
CA GLU A 40 -6.58 -4.38 3.70
C GLU A 40 -7.68 -3.68 2.88
N GLY A 41 -8.12 -4.32 1.80
CA GLY A 41 -9.23 -3.83 1.00
C GLY A 41 -9.72 -4.79 -0.07
N VAL A 42 -10.88 -4.49 -0.64
CA VAL A 42 -11.46 -5.27 -1.74
C VAL A 42 -10.87 -4.77 -3.06
N LEU A 43 -10.46 -5.69 -3.93
CA LEU A 43 -9.94 -5.35 -5.25
C LEU A 43 -11.06 -4.79 -6.13
N THR A 44 -11.03 -3.48 -6.39
CA THR A 44 -12.05 -2.81 -7.22
C THR A 44 -11.61 -2.70 -8.68
N SER A 45 -10.32 -2.45 -8.91
CA SER A 45 -9.76 -2.27 -10.26
C SER A 45 -8.35 -2.84 -10.34
N LYS A 46 -7.92 -3.19 -11.55
CA LYS A 46 -6.54 -3.55 -11.83
C LYS A 46 -6.05 -2.89 -13.11
N ASP A 47 -4.78 -2.55 -13.12
CA ASP A 47 -4.05 -1.98 -14.25
C ASP A 47 -2.90 -2.89 -14.65
N GLU A 48 -2.19 -2.52 -15.72
CA GLU A 48 -1.02 -3.27 -16.20
C GLU A 48 0.15 -3.28 -15.19
N ASN A 49 0.24 -2.23 -14.37
CA ASN A 49 1.35 -1.99 -13.44
C ASN A 49 0.95 -2.12 -11.96
N GLY A 50 -0.34 -2.26 -11.65
CA GLY A 50 -0.84 -2.12 -10.29
C GLY A 50 -2.26 -2.60 -10.10
N ILE A 51 -2.75 -2.46 -8.87
CA ILE A 51 -4.15 -2.68 -8.50
C ILE A 51 -4.67 -1.53 -7.66
N THR A 52 -5.98 -1.36 -7.68
CA THR A 52 -6.69 -0.43 -6.81
C THR A 52 -7.61 -1.21 -5.88
N LEU A 53 -7.45 -0.99 -4.56
CA LEU A 53 -8.34 -1.54 -3.54
C LEU A 53 -9.30 -0.45 -3.04
N ASN A 54 -10.56 -0.81 -2.84
CA ASN A 54 -11.64 0.05 -2.33
C ASN A 54 -11.73 1.42 -3.04
N ASN A 55 -11.26 1.51 -4.29
CA ASN A 55 -11.12 2.77 -5.04
C ASN A 55 -10.35 3.87 -4.28
N ARG A 56 -9.48 3.48 -3.34
CA ARG A 56 -8.78 4.36 -2.39
C ARG A 56 -7.31 4.00 -2.20
N ILE A 57 -6.89 2.80 -2.57
CA ILE A 57 -5.50 2.36 -2.39
C ILE A 57 -4.96 1.92 -3.73
N TYR A 58 -4.10 2.74 -4.33
CA TYR A 58 -3.36 2.37 -5.52
C TYR A 58 -2.03 1.72 -5.14
N CYS A 59 -1.81 0.53 -5.67
CA CYS A 59 -0.73 -0.34 -5.27
C CYS A 59 0.03 -0.80 -6.50
N GLN A 60 1.22 -0.24 -6.69
CA GLN A 60 2.08 -0.53 -7.83
C GLN A 60 3.03 -1.70 -7.52
N PHE A 61 3.04 -2.69 -8.41
CA PHE A 61 3.94 -3.83 -8.31
C PHE A 61 5.25 -3.56 -9.06
N SER A 62 6.38 -3.97 -8.50
CA SER A 62 7.68 -3.87 -9.19
C SER A 62 7.80 -4.83 -10.38
N THR A 63 6.96 -5.86 -10.42
CA THR A 63 6.91 -6.86 -11.49
C THR A 63 5.47 -7.11 -11.89
N ARG A 64 5.21 -7.39 -13.18
CA ARG A 64 3.87 -7.75 -13.64
C ARG A 64 3.36 -8.98 -12.87
N GLN A 65 2.32 -8.77 -12.07
CA GLN A 65 1.64 -9.81 -11.32
C GLN A 65 0.37 -10.21 -12.07
N LYS A 66 0.16 -11.51 -12.28
CA LYS A 66 -1.11 -12.02 -12.82
C LYS A 66 -2.15 -12.03 -11.71
N ILE A 67 -2.74 -10.86 -11.47
CA ILE A 67 -3.80 -10.70 -10.47
C ILE A 67 -5.13 -10.88 -11.17
N VAL A 68 -5.93 -11.80 -10.65
CA VAL A 68 -7.32 -12.00 -11.06
C VAL A 68 -8.16 -11.10 -10.18
N VAL A 69 -9.02 -10.28 -10.80
CA VAL A 69 -10.03 -9.52 -10.05
C VAL A 69 -10.91 -10.55 -9.37
N ALA A 70 -10.88 -10.56 -8.05
CA ALA A 70 -11.67 -11.44 -7.23
C ALA A 70 -12.39 -10.55 -6.21
N GLU A 71 -13.68 -10.81 -5.99
CA GLU A 71 -14.54 -10.13 -5.01
C GLU A 71 -14.17 -10.57 -3.58
N GLN A 72 -12.88 -10.60 -3.29
CA GLN A 72 -12.33 -10.97 -2.00
C GLN A 72 -11.51 -9.82 -1.46
N THR A 73 -11.55 -9.69 -0.14
CA THR A 73 -10.66 -8.83 0.60
C THR A 73 -9.23 -9.36 0.48
N LEU A 74 -8.30 -8.49 0.12
CA LEU A 74 -6.88 -8.79 0.02
C LEU A 74 -6.11 -7.85 0.93
N GLN A 75 -5.06 -8.38 1.56
CA GLN A 75 -4.10 -7.60 2.29
C GLN A 75 -2.90 -7.31 1.40
N ILE A 76 -2.48 -6.05 1.31
CA ILE A 76 -1.31 -5.63 0.55
C ILE A 76 -0.29 -5.00 1.48
N LYS A 77 0.95 -5.44 1.35
CA LYS A 77 2.09 -4.81 2.01
C LYS A 77 2.84 -4.01 0.97
N GLY A 78 2.98 -2.71 1.18
CA GLY A 78 3.65 -1.82 0.23
C GLY A 78 4.40 -0.70 0.93
N ARG A 79 5.25 -0.01 0.18
CA ARG A 79 5.89 1.21 0.64
C ARG A 79 5.01 2.40 0.25
N PHE A 80 4.63 3.22 1.23
CA PHE A 80 3.86 4.42 0.98
C PHE A 80 4.73 5.48 0.30
N ILE A 81 4.25 6.01 -0.83
CA ILE A 81 4.97 7.01 -1.64
C ILE A 81 4.24 8.34 -1.74
N GLY A 82 2.97 8.40 -1.33
CA GLY A 82 2.22 9.63 -1.34
C GLY A 82 0.72 9.42 -1.22
N TYR A 83 0.03 10.53 -0.99
CA TYR A 83 -1.42 10.61 -0.96
C TYR A 83 -1.87 11.59 -2.05
N ASP A 84 -2.94 11.22 -2.75
CA ASP A 84 -3.59 12.08 -3.73
C ASP A 84 -4.83 12.69 -3.10
N ASP A 85 -4.73 13.94 -2.63
CA ASP A 85 -5.83 14.63 -1.96
C ASP A 85 -7.05 14.87 -2.89
N LEU A 86 -6.84 14.95 -4.20
CA LEU A 86 -7.92 15.15 -5.17
C LEU A 86 -8.74 13.87 -5.35
N LEU A 87 -8.07 12.72 -5.41
CA LEU A 87 -8.71 11.41 -5.60
C LEU A 87 -9.01 10.68 -4.28
N ASN A 88 -8.57 11.23 -3.14
CA ASN A 88 -8.51 10.55 -1.84
C ASN A 88 -7.88 9.16 -1.93
N GLU A 89 -6.75 9.08 -2.65
CA GLU A 89 -6.09 7.83 -2.99
C GLU A 89 -4.70 7.72 -2.35
N LEU A 90 -4.47 6.61 -1.64
CA LEU A 90 -3.20 6.22 -1.06
C LEU A 90 -2.34 5.54 -2.14
N LYS A 91 -1.15 6.07 -2.41
CA LYS A 91 -0.23 5.50 -3.40
C LYS A 91 0.89 4.72 -2.72
N LEU A 92 1.04 3.47 -3.14
CA LEU A 92 2.09 2.57 -2.68
C LEU A 92 2.87 2.01 -3.86
N ASP A 93 4.17 1.81 -3.65
CA ASP A 93 5.05 1.07 -4.56
C ASP A 93 5.62 -0.19 -3.88
N GLN A 94 6.27 -1.03 -4.68
CA GLN A 94 6.87 -2.29 -4.21
C GLN A 94 5.85 -3.16 -3.45
N CYS A 95 4.62 -3.16 -3.93
CA CYS A 95 3.54 -3.88 -3.31
C CYS A 95 3.72 -5.40 -3.37
N ILE A 96 3.28 -6.07 -2.32
CA ILE A 96 3.26 -7.53 -2.18
C ILE A 96 1.88 -7.91 -1.63
N ILE A 97 1.17 -8.79 -2.33
CA ILE A 97 -0.10 -9.34 -1.84
C ILE A 97 0.21 -10.35 -0.73
N GLN A 98 -0.39 -10.15 0.44
CA GLN A 98 -0.40 -11.11 1.54
C GLN A 98 -1.77 -11.81 1.55
N LYS A 99 -1.76 -13.14 1.51
CA LYS A 99 -2.96 -13.98 1.67
C LYS A 99 -3.19 -14.32 3.12
#